data_AF-C1CZ80-F1
#
_entry.id   AF-C1CZ80-F1
#
_cell.length_a   1.000
_cell.length_b   1.000
_cell.length_c   1.000
_cell.angle_alpha   90.00
_cell.angle_beta   90.00
_cell.angle_gamma   90.00
#
_symmetry.space_group_name_H-M   'P 1'
#
loop_
_entity.id
_entity.type
_entity.pdbx_description
1 polymer ?
#
loop_
_entity_poly.entity_id
_entity_poly.type
_entity_poly.pdbx_seq_one_letter_code
_entity_poly.pdbx_strand_id
1 'polypeptide(L)'
;MLHIEFLTDLGAKVTVDVEHENQLLDVQRHYGRLGWTSGAVPTGGYQFPLDNEPDFDWSLIGARKWTSPDGEELVIHKGHAYRRRELEAVDSRKMKLPAAVKFSRGAKSTDPEHLREKADGEFEYVTLAIFRGGKRQERYAVPGGARPAAQSARPAPARAQAAARPAPVAVVDEETPF
;
A
#
# COMPACT_ATOMS: atom_id res chain seq x y z
N MET A 1 9.97 -16.17 28.87
CA MET A 1 8.71 -16.77 28.40
C MET A 1 7.70 -15.67 28.18
N LEU A 2 7.18 -15.58 26.97
CA LEU A 2 6.15 -14.65 26.51
C LEU A 2 4.96 -15.47 25.99
N HIS A 3 3.81 -14.83 25.91
CA HIS A 3 2.61 -15.42 25.32
C HIS A 3 2.08 -14.48 24.24
N ILE A 4 1.67 -15.05 23.11
CA ILE A 4 1.00 -14.31 22.04
C ILE A 4 -0.34 -14.97 21.74
N GLU A 5 -1.40 -14.18 21.75
CA GLU A 5 -2.75 -14.63 21.38
C GLU A 5 -2.98 -14.41 19.88
N PHE A 6 -3.45 -15.45 19.21
CA PHE A 6 -3.88 -15.44 17.82
C PHE A 6 -5.38 -15.72 17.70
N LEU A 7 -5.98 -15.09 16.69
CA LEU A 7 -7.17 -15.59 16.03
C LEU A 7 -6.74 -16.40 14.81
N THR A 8 -7.16 -17.67 14.77
CA THR A 8 -6.89 -18.55 13.63
C THR A 8 -7.71 -18.14 12.41
N ASP A 9 -7.39 -18.73 11.28
CA ASP A 9 -8.17 -18.65 10.04
C ASP A 9 -9.63 -19.11 10.21
N LEU A 10 -9.88 -20.02 11.16
CA LEU A 10 -11.22 -20.49 11.54
C LEU A 10 -11.88 -19.65 12.66
N GLY A 11 -11.21 -18.60 13.15
CA GLY A 11 -11.73 -17.73 14.21
C GLY A 11 -11.58 -18.26 15.64
N ALA A 12 -10.85 -19.36 15.84
CA ALA A 12 -10.54 -19.85 17.18
C ALA A 12 -9.52 -18.93 17.87
N LYS A 13 -9.65 -18.77 19.19
CA LYS A 13 -8.65 -18.08 20.02
C LYS A 13 -7.61 -19.08 20.48
N VAL A 14 -6.36 -18.88 20.08
CA VAL A 14 -5.23 -19.76 20.41
C VAL A 14 -4.12 -18.94 21.02
N THR A 15 -3.61 -19.35 22.18
CA THR A 15 -2.42 -18.75 22.79
C THR A 15 -1.23 -19.64 22.50
N VAL A 16 -0.13 -19.04 22.07
CA VAL A 16 1.14 -19.73 21.78
C VAL A 16 2.21 -19.19 22.72
N ASP A 17 2.97 -20.10 23.31
CA ASP A 17 4.11 -19.78 24.16
C ASP A 17 5.35 -19.49 23.32
N VAL A 18 6.07 -18.45 23.68
CA VAL A 18 7.34 -18.06 23.06
C VAL A 18 8.42 -18.07 24.13
N GLU A 19 9.44 -18.89 23.94
CA GLU A 19 10.47 -19.11 24.95
C GLU A 19 11.28 -17.82 25.21
N HIS A 20 11.70 -17.17 24.12
CA HIS A 20 12.54 -15.98 24.13
C HIS A 20 11.98 -14.83 23.26
N GLU A 21 12.19 -13.59 23.68
CA GLU A 21 11.68 -12.40 22.98
C GLU A 21 12.16 -12.27 21.53
N ASN A 22 13.41 -12.66 21.26
CA ASN A 22 13.99 -12.60 19.93
C ASN A 22 13.29 -13.54 18.91
N GLN A 23 12.54 -14.54 19.36
CA GLN A 23 11.80 -15.47 18.51
C GLN A 23 10.38 -14.97 18.17
N LEU A 24 9.91 -13.90 18.82
CA LEU A 24 8.52 -13.44 18.72
C LEU A 24 8.10 -13.18 17.27
N LEU A 25 8.93 -12.50 16.49
CA LEU A 25 8.62 -12.19 15.09
C LEU A 25 8.62 -13.43 14.20
N ASP A 26 9.47 -14.41 14.49
CA ASP A 26 9.51 -15.67 13.74
C ASP A 26 8.25 -16.50 14.00
N VAL A 27 7.78 -16.51 15.26
CA VAL A 27 6.48 -17.10 15.63
C VAL A 27 5.32 -16.38 14.93
N GLN A 28 5.32 -15.04 14.92
CA GLN A 28 4.33 -14.27 14.18
C GLN A 28 4.32 -14.59 12.68
N ARG A 29 5.49 -14.66 12.03
CA ARG A 29 5.60 -15.03 10.61
C ARG A 29 5.12 -16.46 10.35
N HIS A 30 5.46 -17.40 11.25
CA HIS A 30 5.07 -18.79 11.12
C HIS A 30 3.54 -18.95 11.07
N TYR A 31 2.84 -18.44 12.08
CA TYR A 31 1.38 -18.54 12.14
C TYR A 31 0.68 -17.60 11.17
N GLY A 32 1.25 -16.42 10.91
CA GLY A 32 0.67 -15.48 9.96
C GLY A 32 0.72 -15.95 8.51
N ARG A 33 1.66 -16.83 8.13
CA ARG A 33 1.61 -17.54 6.84
C ARG A 33 0.38 -18.44 6.70
N LEU A 34 -0.17 -18.94 7.81
CA LEU A 34 -1.42 -19.69 7.85
C LEU A 34 -2.66 -18.78 7.85
N GLY A 35 -2.48 -17.46 7.79
CA GLY A 35 -3.56 -16.46 7.86
C GLY A 35 -4.00 -16.13 9.29
N TRP A 36 -3.26 -16.59 10.31
CA TRP A 36 -3.57 -16.27 11.70
C TRP A 36 -3.15 -14.82 12.01
N THR A 37 -3.88 -14.17 12.91
CA THR A 37 -3.67 -12.75 13.23
C THR A 37 -3.62 -12.54 14.73
N SER A 38 -2.79 -11.62 15.20
CA SER A 38 -2.74 -11.23 16.61
C SER A 38 -3.20 -9.78 16.76
N GLY A 39 -4.10 -9.53 17.71
CA GLY A 39 -4.71 -8.21 17.90
C GLY A 39 -5.68 -7.79 16.79
N ALA A 40 -5.87 -6.48 16.66
CA ALA A 40 -6.74 -5.86 15.67
C ALA A 40 -5.94 -4.88 14.79
N VAL A 41 -6.46 -4.60 13.59
CA VAL A 41 -5.92 -3.55 12.73
C VAL A 41 -6.13 -2.21 13.43
N PRO A 42 -5.08 -1.39 13.65
CA PRO A 42 -5.21 -0.07 14.26
C PRO A 42 -6.12 0.85 13.44
N THR A 43 -6.78 1.81 14.09
CA THR A 43 -7.49 2.89 13.39
C THR A 43 -6.53 3.63 12.46
N GLY A 44 -6.88 3.77 11.18
CA GLY A 44 -5.97 4.31 10.15
C GLY A 44 -5.03 3.27 9.52
N GLY A 45 -5.11 2.00 9.92
CA GLY A 45 -4.23 0.93 9.49
C GLY A 45 -2.87 0.94 10.19
N TYR A 46 -2.11 -0.15 10.01
CA TYR A 46 -0.73 -0.24 10.47
C TYR A 46 0.15 0.84 9.83
N GLN A 47 1.08 1.40 10.60
CA GLN A 47 1.99 2.44 10.12
C GLN A 47 3.41 1.86 10.04
N PHE A 48 3.99 1.85 8.84
CA PHE A 48 5.34 1.32 8.59
C PHE A 48 6.23 2.36 7.88
N PRO A 49 7.56 2.22 7.98
CA PRO A 49 8.48 3.05 7.19
C PRO A 49 8.26 2.86 5.68
N LEU A 50 8.36 3.94 4.90
CA LEU A 50 8.16 3.91 3.44
C LEU A 50 9.08 2.89 2.75
N ASP A 51 10.36 2.90 3.15
CA ASP A 51 11.40 2.02 2.59
C ASP A 51 11.21 0.53 2.89
N ASN A 52 10.25 0.16 3.71
CA ASN A 52 9.88 -1.24 3.94
C ASN A 52 8.80 -1.75 2.98
N GLU A 53 8.08 -0.88 2.27
CA GLU A 53 6.95 -1.29 1.43
C GLU A 53 7.29 -2.33 0.36
N PRO A 54 8.40 -2.19 -0.41
CA PRO A 54 8.65 -3.07 -1.55
C PRO A 54 8.82 -4.55 -1.15
N ASP A 55 9.42 -4.81 0.01
CA ASP A 55 9.79 -6.14 0.49
C ASP A 55 9.23 -6.46 1.88
N PHE A 56 8.17 -5.76 2.29
CA PHE A 56 7.46 -6.03 3.54
C PHE A 56 6.95 -7.48 3.59
N ASP A 57 7.21 -8.17 4.71
CA ASP A 57 6.64 -9.50 4.93
C ASP A 57 5.22 -9.39 5.48
N TRP A 58 4.26 -9.54 4.59
CA TRP A 58 2.83 -9.53 4.89
C TRP A 58 2.40 -10.61 5.89
N SER A 59 3.17 -11.70 6.04
CA SER A 59 2.87 -12.73 7.03
C SER A 59 2.99 -12.22 8.47
N LEU A 60 3.75 -11.15 8.74
CA LEU A 60 3.83 -10.54 10.07
C LEU A 60 2.47 -10.10 10.63
N ILE A 61 1.52 -9.79 9.75
CA ILE A 61 0.17 -9.38 10.11
C ILE A 61 -0.90 -10.39 9.65
N GLY A 62 -0.51 -11.62 9.29
CA GLY A 62 -1.44 -12.64 8.80
C GLY A 62 -2.02 -12.33 7.41
N ALA A 63 -1.31 -11.56 6.60
CA ALA A 63 -1.70 -11.19 5.24
C ALA A 63 -0.82 -11.86 4.18
N ARG A 64 -1.25 -11.84 2.92
CA ARG A 64 -0.48 -12.35 1.79
C ARG A 64 -0.71 -11.54 0.52
N LYS A 65 0.31 -11.43 -0.34
CA LYS A 65 0.12 -10.93 -1.71
C LYS A 65 -0.65 -11.96 -2.54
N TRP A 66 -1.48 -11.47 -3.46
CA TRP A 66 -2.21 -12.28 -4.42
C TRP A 66 -2.43 -11.48 -5.70
N THR A 67 -2.19 -12.10 -6.85
CA THR A 67 -2.48 -11.51 -8.16
C THR A 67 -3.88 -11.95 -8.59
N SER A 68 -4.75 -10.98 -8.89
CA SER A 68 -6.08 -11.27 -9.39
C SER A 68 -6.03 -11.87 -10.81
N PRO A 69 -7.11 -12.50 -11.30
CA PRO A 69 -7.21 -12.94 -12.70
C PRO A 69 -6.99 -11.81 -13.72
N ASP A 70 -7.29 -10.57 -13.34
CA ASP A 70 -7.10 -9.36 -14.16
C ASP A 70 -5.64 -8.84 -14.13
N GLY A 71 -4.75 -9.51 -13.38
CA GLY A 71 -3.34 -9.11 -13.24
C GLY A 71 -3.08 -8.05 -12.17
N GLU A 72 -4.08 -7.70 -11.34
CA GLU A 72 -3.91 -6.70 -10.28
C GLU A 72 -3.22 -7.31 -9.05
N GLU A 73 -2.16 -6.69 -8.55
CA GLU A 73 -1.53 -7.07 -7.28
C GLU A 73 -2.35 -6.57 -6.09
N LEU A 74 -2.79 -7.51 -5.26
CA LEU A 74 -3.63 -7.27 -4.09
C LEU A 74 -2.97 -7.84 -2.84
N VAL A 75 -3.37 -7.31 -1.69
CA VAL A 75 -3.05 -7.91 -0.38
C VAL A 75 -4.33 -8.50 0.21
N ILE A 76 -4.28 -9.78 0.56
CA ILE A 76 -5.38 -10.50 1.21
C ILE A 76 -5.13 -10.55 2.71
N HIS A 77 -6.12 -10.11 3.50
CA HIS A 77 -6.10 -10.19 4.96
C HIS A 77 -7.52 -10.45 5.49
N LYS A 78 -7.70 -11.51 6.28
CA LYS A 78 -9.01 -11.98 6.79
C LYS A 78 -10.09 -12.08 5.68
N GLY A 79 -9.74 -12.61 4.52
CA GLY A 79 -10.66 -12.76 3.38
C GLY A 79 -11.00 -11.46 2.63
N HIS A 80 -10.42 -10.32 3.02
CA HIS A 80 -10.60 -9.05 2.31
C HIS A 80 -9.40 -8.76 1.41
N ALA A 81 -9.68 -8.25 0.20
CA ALA A 81 -8.67 -7.76 -0.72
C ALA A 81 -8.44 -6.26 -0.56
N TYR A 82 -7.18 -5.85 -0.41
CA TYR A 82 -6.73 -4.47 -0.27
C TYR A 82 -5.88 -4.08 -1.47
N ARG A 83 -6.17 -2.90 -2.03
CA ARG A 83 -5.46 -2.33 -3.19
C ARG A 83 -4.35 -1.39 -2.73
N ARG A 84 -3.23 -1.43 -3.44
CA ARG A 84 -2.14 -0.48 -3.31
C ARG A 84 -2.55 0.87 -3.93
N ARG A 85 -2.36 1.96 -3.19
CA ARG A 85 -2.60 3.34 -3.65
C ARG A 85 -1.38 4.18 -3.32
N GLU A 86 -0.86 4.88 -4.30
CA GLU A 86 0.20 5.87 -4.09
C GLU A 86 -0.46 7.19 -3.69
N LEU A 87 0.03 7.79 -2.61
CA LEU A 87 -0.38 9.09 -2.12
C LEU A 87 0.78 10.05 -2.31
N GLU A 88 0.55 11.08 -3.11
CA GLU A 88 1.54 12.13 -3.35
C GLU A 88 1.85 12.91 -2.07
N ALA A 89 3.04 13.49 -2.02
CA ALA A 89 3.40 14.38 -0.93
C ALA A 89 2.47 15.60 -0.95
N VAL A 90 1.88 15.90 0.21
CA VAL A 90 1.06 17.10 0.39
C VAL A 90 1.96 18.17 0.97
N ASP A 91 2.30 19.18 0.20
CA ASP A 91 2.96 20.39 0.71
C ASP A 91 2.00 21.58 0.64
N SER A 92 1.23 21.76 1.71
CA SER A 92 0.35 22.91 1.89
C SER A 92 0.83 23.77 3.06
N ARG A 93 0.43 25.05 3.09
CA ARG A 93 0.74 25.95 4.20
C ARG A 93 0.24 25.43 5.56
N LYS A 94 -0.80 24.59 5.57
CA LYS A 94 -1.41 24.03 6.79
C LYS A 94 -0.89 22.64 7.15
N MET A 95 -0.37 21.88 6.19
CA MET A 95 -0.02 20.48 6.37
C MET A 95 1.07 20.06 5.39
N LYS A 96 2.11 19.42 5.93
CA LYS A 96 3.20 18.80 5.17
C LYS A 96 3.21 17.30 5.45
N LEU A 97 2.75 16.51 4.49
CA LEU A 97 2.81 15.05 4.54
C LEU A 97 3.75 14.54 3.46
N PRO A 98 4.70 13.65 3.81
CA PRO A 98 5.53 13.00 2.81
C PRO A 98 4.70 12.02 1.98
N ALA A 99 5.24 11.64 0.83
CA ALA A 99 4.65 10.59 0.00
C ALA A 99 4.43 9.30 0.80
N ALA A 100 3.37 8.60 0.48
CA ALA A 100 2.98 7.38 1.18
C ALA A 100 2.42 6.33 0.21
N VAL A 101 2.55 5.06 0.59
CA VAL A 101 1.85 3.96 -0.07
C VAL A 101 0.79 3.43 0.89
N LYS A 102 -0.47 3.46 0.48
CA LYS A 102 -1.62 3.04 1.29
C LYS A 102 -2.25 1.77 0.72
N PHE A 103 -2.46 0.78 1.56
CA PHE A 103 -3.22 -0.43 1.25
C PHE A 103 -4.61 -0.32 1.87
N SER A 104 -5.63 -0.17 1.02
CA SER A 104 -7.00 0.08 1.47
C SER A 104 -8.04 -0.57 0.55
N ARG A 105 -9.28 -0.68 1.02
CA ARG A 105 -10.43 -1.14 0.25
C ARG A 105 -11.63 -0.24 0.51
N GLY A 106 -12.66 -0.31 -0.33
CA GLY A 106 -13.95 0.33 -0.03
C GLY A 106 -14.55 -0.26 1.25
N ALA A 107 -15.15 0.59 2.08
CA ALA A 107 -15.92 0.16 3.23
C ALA A 107 -17.17 -0.60 2.78
N LYS A 108 -17.52 -1.64 3.51
CA LYS A 108 -18.76 -2.41 3.38
C LYS A 108 -19.72 -1.99 4.49
N SER A 109 -21.02 -2.27 4.29
CA SER A 109 -22.05 -2.00 5.30
C SER A 109 -21.80 -2.73 6.64
N THR A 110 -21.11 -3.86 6.61
CA THR A 110 -20.74 -4.66 7.79
C THR A 110 -19.49 -4.16 8.52
N ASP A 111 -18.75 -3.21 7.93
CA ASP A 111 -17.54 -2.70 8.58
C ASP A 111 -17.90 -1.79 9.76
N PRO A 112 -17.26 -1.93 10.92
CA PRO A 112 -17.46 -1.03 12.06
C PRO A 112 -17.15 0.42 11.70
N GLU A 113 -17.95 1.36 12.19
CA GLU A 113 -17.83 2.79 11.88
C GLU A 113 -16.45 3.36 12.24
N HIS A 114 -15.85 2.90 13.34
CA HIS A 114 -14.52 3.34 13.77
C HIS A 114 -13.37 2.90 12.85
N LEU A 115 -13.61 2.01 11.88
CA LEU A 115 -12.65 1.61 10.86
C LEU A 115 -12.86 2.32 9.52
N ARG A 116 -13.95 3.09 9.39
CA ARG A 116 -14.29 3.77 8.15
C ARG A 116 -13.64 5.15 8.11
N GLU A 117 -12.77 5.35 7.12
CA GLU A 117 -12.18 6.63 6.79
C GLU A 117 -13.03 7.31 5.72
N LYS A 118 -13.52 8.51 6.04
CA LYS A 118 -14.14 9.39 5.03
C LYS A 118 -13.04 9.98 4.16
N ALA A 119 -13.15 9.79 2.85
CA ALA A 119 -12.34 10.51 1.88
C ALA A 119 -13.12 11.71 1.34
N ASP A 120 -12.46 12.52 0.50
CA ASP A 120 -13.13 13.57 -0.24
C ASP A 120 -14.18 12.95 -1.18
N GLY A 121 -15.46 13.20 -0.88
CA GLY A 121 -16.62 12.65 -1.60
C GLY A 121 -17.51 11.75 -0.73
N GLU A 122 -18.31 10.90 -1.38
CA GLU A 122 -19.24 9.97 -0.71
C GLU A 122 -18.63 8.60 -0.37
N PHE A 123 -17.36 8.37 -0.70
CA PHE A 123 -16.72 7.06 -0.53
C PHE A 123 -16.02 6.94 0.82
N GLU A 124 -16.34 5.85 1.53
CA GLU A 124 -15.65 5.44 2.75
C GLU A 124 -14.65 4.31 2.46
N TYR A 125 -13.49 4.35 3.10
CA TYR A 125 -12.44 3.35 2.94
C TYR A 125 -12.10 2.68 4.27
N VAL A 126 -11.60 1.46 4.20
CA VAL A 126 -10.96 0.77 5.31
C VAL A 126 -9.50 0.53 4.95
N THR A 127 -8.59 1.05 5.78
CA THR A 127 -7.15 0.97 5.56
C THR A 127 -6.54 -0.20 6.34
N LEU A 128 -5.73 -1.00 5.65
CA LEU A 128 -4.95 -2.07 6.28
C LEU A 128 -3.60 -1.53 6.76
N ALA A 129 -2.85 -0.87 5.88
CA ALA A 129 -1.52 -0.36 6.17
C ALA A 129 -1.18 0.90 5.38
N ILE A 130 -0.35 1.76 5.97
CA ILE A 130 0.25 2.94 5.36
C ILE A 130 1.77 2.86 5.56
N PHE A 131 2.49 2.94 4.45
CA PHE A 131 3.95 3.06 4.43
C PHE A 131 4.29 4.52 4.17
N ARG A 132 4.90 5.20 5.15
CA ARG A 132 5.15 6.66 5.06
C ARG A 132 6.33 7.06 5.94
N GLY A 133 7.26 7.84 5.37
CA GLY A 133 8.41 8.37 6.10
C GLY A 133 9.20 7.30 6.87
N GLY A 134 9.71 7.66 8.05
CA GLY A 134 10.40 6.73 8.95
C GLY A 134 11.76 6.26 8.44
N LYS A 135 12.39 5.35 9.20
CA LYS A 135 13.64 4.67 8.82
C LYS A 135 13.36 3.18 8.64
N ARG A 136 13.87 2.61 7.55
CA ARG A 136 13.75 1.17 7.26
C ARG A 136 14.15 0.31 8.47
N GLN A 137 13.36 -0.73 8.73
CA GLN A 137 13.65 -1.75 9.74
C GLN A 137 13.74 -3.13 9.08
N GLU A 138 14.90 -3.78 9.20
CA GLU A 138 15.14 -5.06 8.52
C GLU A 138 14.26 -6.19 9.05
N ARG A 139 13.85 -6.09 10.31
CA ARG A 139 12.92 -7.03 10.95
C ARG A 139 11.51 -7.06 10.34
N TYR A 140 11.16 -6.14 9.44
CA TYR A 140 9.89 -6.13 8.71
C TYR A 140 9.98 -6.69 7.28
N ALA A 141 11.21 -6.86 6.76
CA ALA A 141 11.41 -7.40 5.43
C ALA A 141 11.19 -8.92 5.41
N VAL A 142 10.99 -9.50 4.22
CA VAL A 142 10.98 -10.96 4.00
C VAL A 142 12.38 -11.53 4.30
N PRO A 143 12.53 -12.55 5.17
CA PRO A 143 13.83 -13.11 5.48
C PRO A 143 14.46 -13.76 4.25
N GLY A 144 15.71 -13.45 3.96
CA GLY A 144 16.42 -13.94 2.78
C GLY A 144 15.92 -13.36 1.45
N GLY A 145 15.00 -12.39 1.47
CA GLY A 145 14.57 -11.66 0.28
C GLY A 145 15.72 -10.81 -0.28
N ALA A 146 15.88 -10.82 -1.61
CA ALA A 146 16.79 -9.90 -2.27
C ALA A 146 16.28 -8.46 -2.03
N ARG A 147 17.12 -7.63 -1.40
CA ARG A 147 16.81 -6.21 -1.23
C ARG A 147 16.55 -5.61 -2.61
N PRO A 148 15.38 -5.03 -2.87
CA PRO A 148 15.19 -4.30 -4.11
C PRO A 148 16.21 -3.18 -4.14
N ALA A 149 17.04 -3.15 -5.20
CA ALA A 149 18.02 -2.09 -5.38
C ALA A 149 17.27 -0.75 -5.29
N ALA A 150 17.70 0.12 -4.39
CA ALA A 150 17.11 1.45 -4.24
C ALA A 150 17.14 2.11 -5.62
N GLN A 151 15.96 2.27 -6.22
CA GLN A 151 15.84 3.02 -7.47
C GLN A 151 16.10 4.47 -7.11
N SER A 152 17.38 4.87 -7.19
CA SER A 152 17.76 6.26 -7.27
C SER A 152 16.93 6.88 -8.40
N ALA A 153 16.05 7.81 -8.04
CA ALA A 153 15.22 8.56 -8.96
C ALA A 153 16.11 9.12 -10.08
N ARG A 154 16.10 8.46 -11.26
CA ARG A 154 16.69 9.03 -12.45
C ARG A 154 15.80 10.19 -12.86
N PRO A 155 16.33 11.42 -13.03
CA PRO A 155 15.55 12.50 -13.57
C PRO A 155 15.06 12.10 -14.96
N ALA A 156 13.75 12.25 -15.19
CA ALA A 156 13.14 12.00 -16.49
C ALA A 156 13.86 12.83 -17.57
N PRO A 157 14.16 12.26 -18.75
CA PRO A 157 14.74 13.05 -19.83
C PRO A 157 13.77 14.16 -20.24
N ALA A 158 14.27 15.39 -20.25
CA ALA A 158 13.55 16.56 -20.70
C ALA A 158 13.01 16.32 -22.12
N ARG A 159 11.68 16.35 -22.23
CA ARG A 159 10.96 16.25 -23.50
C ARG A 159 11.38 17.42 -24.39
N ALA A 160 12.12 17.13 -25.46
CA ALA A 160 12.47 18.12 -26.47
C ALA A 160 11.19 18.76 -27.02
N GLN A 161 11.11 20.09 -26.94
CA GLN A 161 10.01 20.87 -27.50
C GLN A 161 9.97 20.66 -29.01
N ALA A 162 8.82 20.21 -29.50
CA ALA A 162 8.55 20.08 -30.92
C ALA A 162 8.59 21.48 -31.57
N ALA A 163 9.43 21.61 -32.59
CA ALA A 163 9.55 22.82 -33.40
C ALA A 163 8.20 23.20 -34.03
N ALA A 164 7.86 24.48 -33.91
CA ALA A 164 6.67 25.09 -34.49
C ALA A 164 6.65 24.91 -36.02
N ARG A 165 5.55 24.36 -36.54
CA ARG A 165 5.22 24.40 -37.96
C ARG A 165 4.78 25.82 -38.33
N PRO A 166 5.30 26.44 -39.41
CA PRO A 166 4.78 27.71 -39.90
C PRO A 166 3.40 27.54 -40.54
N ALA A 167 2.57 28.57 -40.38
CA ALA A 167 1.19 28.65 -40.85
C ALA A 167 1.08 28.67 -42.39
N PRO A 168 0.01 28.09 -42.99
CA PRO A 168 -0.25 28.25 -44.40
C PRO A 168 -0.76 29.66 -44.72
N VAL A 169 -0.17 30.25 -45.75
CA VAL A 169 -0.50 31.56 -46.34
C VAL A 169 -1.90 31.48 -46.98
N ALA A 170 -2.74 32.45 -46.65
CA ALA A 170 -4.02 32.68 -47.30
C ALA A 170 -3.80 33.17 -48.74
N VAL A 171 -4.42 32.50 -49.71
CA VAL A 171 -4.61 33.03 -51.06
C VAL A 171 -6.10 33.31 -51.20
N VAL A 172 -6.41 34.58 -51.41
CA VAL A 172 -7.75 35.15 -51.57
C VAL A 172 -8.04 35.26 -53.07
N ASP A 173 -9.25 34.82 -53.42
CA ASP A 173 -10.10 35.10 -54.59
C ASP A 173 -9.51 35.28 -55.99
N GLU A 174 -10.07 34.52 -56.95
CA GLU A 174 -10.53 35.17 -58.18
C GLU A 174 -11.84 34.53 -58.70
N GLU A 175 -12.71 35.42 -59.13
CA GLU A 175 -14.10 35.30 -59.54
C GLU A 175 -14.33 34.56 -60.87
N THR A 176 -15.39 33.73 -60.89
CA THR A 176 -16.44 33.65 -61.96
C THR A 176 -16.09 33.02 -63.33
N PRO A 177 -17.06 32.86 -64.24
CA PRO A 177 -18.17 31.90 -64.20
C PRO A 177 -18.25 31.06 -65.50
N PHE A 178 -19.06 30.00 -65.52
CA PHE A 178 -19.94 29.50 -66.60
C PHE A 178 -20.29 28.02 -66.36
#